data_AF-A0A0D2DRI4-F1
#
_entry.id   AF-A0A0D2DRI4-F1
#
_cell.length_a   1.000
_cell.length_b   1.000
_cell.length_c   1.000
_cell.angle_alpha   90.00
_cell.angle_beta   90.00
_cell.angle_gamma   90.00
#
_symmetry.space_group_name_H-M   'P 1'
#
loop_
_entity.id
_entity.type
_entity.pdbx_description
1 polymer ?
#
loop_
_entity_poly.entity_id
_entity_poly.type
_entity_poly.pdbx_seq_one_letter_code
_entity_poly.pdbx_strand_id
1 'polypeptide(L)'
;MHPGLEISIETEVSRSSALTESKRPIKIRLPPYNHSIYLIQCAEAAIGHDQHYFRRRHLRARVRQMYEDPESSRSKDHGWLCYWLAALALGELYKGNGGASGANNSLDVDPILLDTAKEPPGSEYYHQSIAFLQQVAENPDIQYIETLCLLTMYAFSMDKINTAYMYNGIGLRAALSLGLHRSHLDFPSDRSDLTVAELEYQRRVFWTVYYQDLLTTTTTGRPWGILDDEITIEYADSSRLAGDSLLDFFDSDESNAHLELMRLRGQAYSSLYGYAGTAINPYSHISLFNFDLGNSLSQQHLDKIDEFHQGLIAWQQELLPKMKLLRSWDGSLMNLNRVNASLHLIYHQTILVLLRPALVNIHNDRFDARSKGFTSVIDLFPGSKTMLQAFYSATLESARETARILEWLQYQSILSIHSYFDASYAFTAAIVLYLTKQLRTFTYPGLDPLLFTDDDQYALDTVLRILQLQSSAGNIPARDFEKRLRLLESNLSALEAALANHVCLDELNFDIDHLDARMPSLTGPTETPYAGP
;
A
#
# COMPACT_ATOMS: atom_id res chain seq x y z
N MET A 1 18.78 -6.34 -34.27
CA MET A 1 17.31 -6.24 -34.29
C MET A 1 16.76 -7.61 -34.64
N HIS A 2 16.28 -8.36 -33.66
CA HIS A 2 15.40 -9.49 -33.93
C HIS A 2 13.96 -8.94 -33.90
N PRO A 3 13.14 -9.14 -34.95
CA PRO A 3 11.72 -8.88 -34.83
C PRO A 3 11.21 -9.78 -33.69
N GLY A 4 10.60 -9.18 -32.67
CA GLY A 4 10.06 -9.93 -31.53
C GLY A 4 9.11 -11.01 -32.04
N LEU A 5 9.11 -12.18 -31.40
CA LEU A 5 8.25 -13.27 -31.84
C LEU A 5 6.79 -12.87 -31.62
N GLU A 6 6.00 -12.78 -32.69
CA GLU A 6 4.57 -12.50 -32.60
C GLU A 6 3.81 -13.82 -32.54
N ILE A 7 3.04 -14.00 -31.46
CA ILE A 7 2.08 -15.10 -31.35
C ILE A 7 0.69 -14.50 -31.57
N SER A 8 -0.04 -15.05 -32.55
CA SER A 8 -1.46 -14.74 -32.75
C SER A 8 -2.31 -15.79 -32.06
N ILE A 9 -3.25 -15.35 -31.22
CA ILE A 9 -4.17 -16.23 -30.49
C ILE A 9 -5.59 -15.88 -30.89
N GLU A 10 -6.29 -16.84 -31.47
CA GLU A 10 -7.72 -16.73 -31.70
C GLU A 10 -8.44 -16.87 -30.37
N THR A 11 -9.12 -15.82 -29.92
CA THR A 11 -9.86 -15.83 -28.66
C THR A 11 -11.36 -15.91 -28.92
N GLU A 12 -12.03 -16.86 -28.28
CA GLU A 12 -13.48 -16.81 -28.07
C GLU A 12 -13.75 -16.02 -26.80
N VAL A 13 -14.16 -14.75 -26.94
CA VAL A 13 -14.69 -14.01 -25.78
C VAL A 13 -16.05 -14.60 -25.47
N SER A 14 -16.21 -15.21 -24.29
CA SER A 14 -17.49 -15.69 -23.77
C SER A 14 -18.42 -14.53 -23.42
N ARG A 15 -18.87 -13.78 -24.43
CA ARG A 15 -20.07 -12.94 -24.33
C ARG A 15 -21.28 -13.80 -24.64
N SER A 16 -22.23 -13.83 -23.70
CA SER A 16 -23.57 -14.37 -23.89
C SER A 16 -24.18 -13.83 -25.20
N SER A 17 -24.85 -14.72 -25.93
CA SER A 17 -25.29 -14.57 -27.31
C SER A 17 -26.30 -13.44 -27.52
N ALA A 18 -25.84 -12.32 -28.07
CA ALA A 18 -26.62 -11.51 -29.01
C ALA A 18 -25.68 -10.59 -29.79
N LEU A 19 -25.74 -10.71 -31.12
CA LEU A 19 -25.16 -9.86 -32.17
C LEU A 19 -23.66 -10.08 -32.47
N THR A 20 -23.43 -10.60 -33.67
CA THR A 20 -22.18 -10.82 -34.38
C THR A 20 -21.37 -9.53 -34.53
N GLU A 21 -20.56 -9.19 -33.52
CA GLU A 21 -19.35 -8.36 -33.72
C GLU A 21 -18.18 -9.27 -34.12
N SER A 22 -17.41 -8.85 -35.13
CA SER A 22 -16.36 -9.68 -35.75
C SER A 22 -15.31 -10.13 -34.72
N LYS A 23 -15.16 -11.45 -34.59
CA LYS A 23 -14.09 -12.14 -33.82
C LYS A 23 -12.71 -11.67 -34.31
N ARG A 24 -12.00 -10.86 -33.53
CA ARG A 24 -10.62 -10.45 -33.84
C ARG A 24 -9.66 -11.24 -32.95
N PRO A 25 -8.64 -11.91 -33.51
CA PRO A 25 -7.61 -12.58 -32.71
C PRO A 25 -6.83 -11.55 -31.89
N ILE A 26 -6.56 -11.87 -30.62
CA ILE A 26 -5.67 -11.08 -29.78
C ILE A 26 -4.23 -11.44 -30.21
N LYS A 27 -3.50 -10.45 -30.73
CA LYS A 27 -2.09 -10.59 -31.07
C LYS A 27 -1.25 -10.19 -29.87
N ILE A 28 -0.38 -11.09 -29.44
CA ILE A 28 0.60 -10.81 -28.39
C ILE A 28 1.97 -10.75 -29.07
N ARG A 29 2.68 -9.65 -28.82
CA ARG A 29 4.10 -9.58 -29.14
C ARG A 29 4.88 -10.05 -27.94
N LEU A 30 5.57 -11.18 -28.05
CA LEU A 30 6.45 -11.61 -26.99
C LEU A 30 7.64 -10.64 -26.87
N PRO A 31 7.95 -10.14 -25.67
CA PRO A 31 9.23 -9.47 -25.45
C PRO A 31 10.38 -10.47 -25.61
N PRO A 32 11.65 -10.02 -25.64
CA PRO A 32 12.77 -10.96 -25.63
C PRO A 32 12.79 -11.81 -24.36
N TYR A 33 13.17 -13.09 -24.45
CA TYR A 33 13.24 -14.02 -23.31
C TYR A 33 13.99 -13.43 -22.10
N ASN A 34 15.19 -12.88 -22.34
CA ASN A 34 16.01 -12.27 -21.28
C ASN A 34 15.31 -11.07 -20.62
N HIS A 35 14.53 -10.30 -21.40
CA HIS A 35 13.74 -9.19 -20.87
C HIS A 35 12.62 -9.70 -19.97
N SER A 36 11.87 -10.74 -20.39
CA SER A 36 10.86 -11.37 -19.52
C SER A 36 11.46 -11.88 -18.21
N ILE A 37 12.60 -12.58 -18.27
CA ILE A 37 13.25 -13.12 -17.07
C ILE A 37 13.71 -12.01 -16.13
N TYR A 38 14.24 -10.92 -16.68
CA TYR A 38 14.63 -9.73 -15.92
C TYR A 38 13.43 -9.07 -15.22
N LEU A 39 12.32 -8.85 -15.93
CA LEU A 39 11.11 -8.27 -15.34
C LEU A 39 10.54 -9.15 -14.22
N ILE A 40 10.54 -10.48 -14.38
CA ILE A 40 10.15 -11.40 -13.30
C ILE A 40 11.10 -11.26 -12.10
N GLN A 41 12.40 -11.08 -12.33
CA GLN A 41 13.36 -10.83 -11.25
C GLN A 41 13.12 -9.49 -10.53
N CYS A 42 12.74 -8.44 -11.27
CA CYS A 42 12.34 -7.15 -10.68
C CYS A 42 11.11 -7.31 -9.79
N ALA A 43 10.09 -8.04 -10.25
CA ALA A 43 8.91 -8.35 -9.44
C ALA A 43 9.28 -9.18 -8.19
N GLU A 44 10.10 -10.23 -8.34
CA GLU A 44 10.59 -11.05 -7.21
C GLU A 44 11.28 -10.21 -6.14
N ALA A 45 12.19 -9.33 -6.54
CA ALA A 45 12.94 -8.49 -5.61
C ALA A 45 12.05 -7.45 -4.90
N ALA A 46 10.94 -7.04 -5.53
CA ALA A 46 10.09 -5.99 -5.02
C ALA A 46 8.98 -6.48 -4.08
N ILE A 47 8.37 -7.64 -4.36
CA ILE A 47 7.18 -8.13 -3.63
C ILE A 47 7.29 -9.58 -3.16
N GLY A 48 8.33 -10.33 -3.60
CA GLY A 48 8.39 -11.78 -3.39
C GLY A 48 8.63 -12.20 -1.93
N HIS A 49 9.28 -11.33 -1.14
CA HIS A 49 9.52 -11.57 0.28
C HIS A 49 8.35 -11.12 1.16
N ASP A 50 7.55 -10.14 0.69
CA ASP A 50 6.41 -9.62 1.44
C ASP A 50 5.34 -10.70 1.56
N GLN A 51 5.01 -11.39 0.45
CA GLN A 51 4.09 -12.53 0.36
C GLN A 51 4.40 -13.41 -0.88
N HIS A 52 3.72 -14.55 -1.02
CA HIS A 52 3.94 -15.50 -2.11
C HIS A 52 3.03 -15.25 -3.32
N TYR A 53 3.56 -14.54 -4.32
CA TYR A 53 2.81 -14.21 -5.54
C TYR A 53 2.94 -15.23 -6.67
N PHE A 54 3.99 -16.05 -6.66
CA PHE A 54 4.25 -17.04 -7.70
C PHE A 54 5.33 -18.03 -7.27
N ARG A 55 5.22 -19.29 -7.75
CA ARG A 55 6.31 -20.28 -7.63
C ARG A 55 7.46 -19.95 -8.57
N ARG A 56 8.59 -19.60 -7.97
CA ARG A 56 9.75 -19.00 -8.66
C ARG A 56 10.28 -19.87 -9.80
N ARG A 57 10.58 -21.15 -9.53
CA ARG A 57 11.11 -22.04 -10.58
C ARG A 57 10.05 -22.43 -11.59
N HIS A 58 8.82 -22.67 -11.15
CA HIS A 58 7.71 -23.05 -12.03
C HIS A 58 7.43 -21.96 -13.06
N LEU A 59 7.31 -20.70 -12.63
CA LEU A 59 7.12 -19.55 -13.51
C LEU A 59 8.24 -19.47 -14.55
N ARG A 60 9.51 -19.54 -14.13
CA ARG A 60 10.67 -19.47 -15.04
C ARG A 60 10.74 -20.65 -16.01
N ALA A 61 10.37 -21.84 -15.57
CA ALA A 61 10.31 -23.03 -16.41
C ALA A 61 9.20 -22.92 -17.46
N ARG A 62 8.00 -22.45 -17.09
CA ARG A 62 6.89 -22.21 -18.02
C ARG A 62 7.21 -21.12 -19.03
N VAL A 63 7.89 -20.04 -18.62
CA VAL A 63 8.41 -19.03 -19.54
C VAL A 63 9.39 -19.69 -20.53
N ARG A 64 10.39 -20.45 -20.06
CA ARG A 64 11.33 -21.13 -20.96
C ARG A 64 10.63 -22.00 -21.99
N GLN A 65 9.69 -22.84 -21.55
CA GLN A 65 8.89 -23.69 -22.43
C GLN A 65 8.12 -22.90 -23.48
N MET A 66 7.55 -21.75 -23.08
CA MET A 66 6.82 -20.87 -24.00
C MET A 66 7.72 -20.28 -25.10
N TYR A 67 8.97 -19.96 -24.79
CA TYR A 67 9.92 -19.44 -25.80
C TYR A 67 10.56 -20.56 -26.66
N GLU A 68 10.62 -21.79 -26.14
CA GLU A 68 11.10 -22.97 -26.89
C GLU A 68 10.04 -23.47 -27.87
N ASP A 69 8.76 -23.51 -27.47
CA ASP A 69 7.63 -23.90 -28.32
C ASP A 69 6.44 -22.91 -28.19
N PRO A 70 6.53 -21.75 -28.87
CA PRO A 70 5.50 -20.69 -28.84
C PRO A 70 4.13 -21.12 -29.37
N GLU A 71 4.12 -22.09 -30.29
CA GLU A 71 2.90 -22.52 -30.98
C GLU A 71 2.14 -23.61 -30.23
N SER A 72 2.70 -24.17 -29.15
CA SER A 72 2.04 -25.19 -28.35
C SER A 72 0.74 -24.70 -27.71
N SER A 73 -0.20 -25.63 -27.50
CA SER A 73 -1.45 -25.34 -26.78
C SER A 73 -1.21 -24.83 -25.36
N ARG A 74 -0.12 -25.27 -24.71
CA ARG A 74 0.27 -24.83 -23.37
C ARG A 74 0.84 -23.42 -23.32
N SER A 75 1.45 -22.96 -24.41
CA SER A 75 1.97 -21.59 -24.60
C SER A 75 0.85 -20.62 -24.92
N LYS A 76 -0.18 -21.09 -25.63
CA LYS A 76 -1.38 -20.32 -26.00
C LYS A 76 -2.52 -20.43 -24.97
N ASP A 77 -2.27 -21.09 -23.85
CA ASP A 77 -3.24 -21.20 -22.77
C ASP A 77 -3.57 -19.81 -22.19
N HIS A 78 -4.86 -19.50 -22.08
CA HIS A 78 -5.31 -18.15 -21.73
C HIS A 78 -4.98 -17.80 -20.27
N GLY A 79 -5.14 -18.76 -19.35
CA GLY A 79 -4.79 -18.57 -17.94
C GLY A 79 -3.30 -18.31 -17.75
N TRP A 80 -2.47 -19.09 -18.45
CA TRP A 80 -1.02 -18.89 -18.50
C TRP A 80 -0.61 -17.51 -19.00
N LEU A 81 -1.17 -17.06 -20.13
CA LEU A 81 -0.83 -15.77 -20.70
C LEU A 81 -1.29 -14.61 -19.83
N CYS A 82 -2.49 -14.72 -19.26
CA CYS A 82 -3.00 -13.75 -18.29
C CYS A 82 -2.01 -13.60 -17.11
N TYR A 83 -1.64 -14.72 -16.50
CA TYR A 83 -0.70 -14.77 -15.38
C TYR A 83 0.68 -14.21 -15.70
N TRP A 84 1.29 -14.67 -16.79
CA TRP A 84 2.63 -14.24 -17.20
C TRP A 84 2.67 -12.76 -17.54
N LEU A 85 1.68 -12.25 -18.28
CA LEU A 85 1.58 -10.81 -18.60
C LEU A 85 1.36 -9.96 -17.34
N ALA A 86 0.57 -10.42 -16.37
CA ALA A 86 0.40 -9.73 -15.09
C ALA A 86 1.72 -9.63 -14.32
N ALA A 87 2.51 -10.71 -14.31
CA ALA A 87 3.84 -10.72 -13.69
C ALA A 87 4.81 -9.75 -14.41
N LEU A 88 4.77 -9.68 -15.75
CA LEU A 88 5.57 -8.71 -16.51
C LEU A 88 5.16 -7.26 -16.26
N ALA A 89 3.86 -7.00 -16.13
CA ALA A 89 3.34 -5.67 -15.82
C ALA A 89 3.91 -5.14 -14.50
N LEU A 90 3.88 -5.96 -13.44
CA LEU A 90 4.51 -5.61 -12.17
C LEU A 90 6.03 -5.52 -12.27
N GLY A 91 6.66 -6.38 -13.07
CA GLY A 91 8.09 -6.30 -13.34
C GLY A 91 8.51 -4.95 -13.94
N GLU A 92 7.77 -4.42 -14.92
CA GLU A 92 8.03 -3.08 -15.46
C GLU A 92 7.70 -1.98 -14.46
N LEU A 93 6.67 -2.15 -13.63
CA LEU A 93 6.29 -1.20 -12.60
C LEU A 93 7.38 -1.03 -11.52
N TYR A 94 8.04 -2.13 -11.13
CA TYR A 94 9.04 -2.16 -10.07
C TYR A 94 10.50 -2.12 -10.56
N LYS A 95 10.71 -2.10 -11.88
CA LYS A 95 12.02 -1.91 -12.48
C LYS A 95 12.56 -0.54 -12.04
N GLY A 96 13.43 -0.56 -11.02
CA GLY A 96 14.00 0.64 -10.43
C GLY A 96 14.69 1.53 -11.46
N ASN A 97 14.79 2.84 -11.16
CA ASN A 97 15.46 3.85 -11.98
C ASN A 97 16.97 3.63 -12.20
N GLY A 98 17.52 2.49 -11.79
CA GLY A 98 18.89 2.05 -12.08
C GLY A 98 19.07 1.66 -13.54
N GLY A 99 19.02 2.64 -14.44
CA GLY A 99 19.20 2.42 -15.87
C GLY A 99 18.51 3.41 -16.80
N ALA A 100 18.60 4.72 -16.54
CA ALA A 100 18.60 5.70 -17.61
C ALA A 100 19.90 5.55 -18.44
N SER A 101 20.04 4.42 -19.12
CA SER A 101 21.00 4.15 -20.18
C SER A 101 20.31 3.18 -21.13
N GLY A 102 19.42 3.78 -21.91
CA GLY A 102 18.52 3.14 -22.84
C GLY A 102 17.51 4.16 -23.34
N ALA A 103 17.98 5.37 -23.66
CA ALA A 103 17.20 6.29 -24.45
C ALA A 103 16.80 5.57 -25.75
N ASN A 104 15.51 5.69 -26.06
CA ASN A 104 14.90 5.49 -27.37
C ASN A 104 14.72 4.04 -27.82
N ASN A 105 13.56 3.48 -27.47
CA ASN A 105 12.71 2.75 -28.40
C ASN A 105 11.23 2.96 -28.00
N SER A 106 10.82 4.21 -27.83
CA SER A 106 9.42 4.57 -28.04
C SER A 106 9.23 4.66 -29.54
N LEU A 107 8.37 3.79 -30.08
CA LEU A 107 7.80 3.95 -31.41
C LEU A 107 7.27 5.38 -31.54
N ASP A 108 7.50 5.99 -32.71
CA ASP A 108 7.00 7.30 -33.10
C ASP A 108 5.56 7.50 -32.63
N VAL A 109 5.36 8.38 -31.66
CA VAL A 109 4.07 8.99 -31.36
C VAL A 109 4.28 10.48 -31.54
N ASP A 110 3.53 11.04 -32.49
CA ASP A 110 3.53 12.46 -32.85
C ASP A 110 3.51 13.38 -31.62
N PRO A 111 4.29 14.48 -31.60
CA PRO A 111 4.41 15.38 -30.45
C PRO A 111 3.20 16.33 -30.26
N ILE A 112 1.98 15.91 -30.63
CA ILE A 112 0.76 16.76 -30.57
C ILE A 112 -0.28 16.26 -29.55
N LEU A 113 0.07 15.30 -28.67
CA LEU A 113 -0.79 14.89 -27.55
C LEU A 113 -0.14 15.15 -26.18
N LEU A 114 0.22 16.40 -25.90
CA LEU A 114 0.38 16.87 -24.51
C LEU A 114 -1.03 17.10 -23.93
N ASP A 115 -1.60 16.08 -23.27
CA ASP A 115 -2.43 16.15 -22.03
C ASP A 115 -3.16 14.82 -21.69
N THR A 116 -2.63 13.66 -22.09
CA THR A 116 -3.11 12.37 -21.55
C THR A 116 -2.17 11.93 -20.43
N ALA A 117 -2.69 11.77 -19.21
CA ALA A 117 -1.92 11.19 -18.11
C ALA A 117 -1.28 9.88 -18.56
N LYS A 118 0.05 9.89 -18.69
CA LYS A 118 0.82 8.72 -19.12
C LYS A 118 0.59 7.61 -18.10
N GLU A 119 0.01 6.50 -18.52
CA GLU A 119 -0.24 5.36 -17.64
C GLU A 119 1.08 4.83 -17.04
N PRO A 120 1.02 4.12 -15.89
CA PRO A 120 2.21 3.58 -15.25
C PRO A 120 2.97 2.60 -16.18
N PRO A 121 4.31 2.46 -15.99
CA PRO A 121 5.09 1.46 -16.71
C PRO A 121 4.50 0.06 -16.57
N GLY A 122 4.40 -0.66 -17.70
CA GLY A 122 3.79 -1.99 -17.75
C GLY A 122 2.29 -2.01 -18.11
N SER A 123 1.66 -0.86 -18.39
CA SER A 123 0.21 -0.80 -18.61
C SER A 123 -0.24 -1.59 -19.82
N GLU A 124 0.62 -1.66 -20.85
CA GLU A 124 0.39 -2.50 -22.03
C GLU A 124 0.29 -3.99 -21.66
N TYR A 125 1.21 -4.52 -20.85
CA TYR A 125 1.14 -5.90 -20.38
C TYR A 125 -0.08 -6.13 -19.49
N TYR A 126 -0.42 -5.17 -18.65
CA TYR A 126 -1.61 -5.25 -17.80
C TYR A 126 -2.90 -5.32 -18.62
N HIS A 127 -3.06 -4.46 -19.64
CA HIS A 127 -4.23 -4.48 -20.52
C HIS A 127 -4.32 -5.75 -21.34
N GLN A 128 -3.20 -6.25 -21.85
CA GLN A 128 -3.17 -7.55 -22.53
C GLN A 128 -3.52 -8.70 -21.57
N SER A 129 -3.02 -8.67 -20.33
CA SER A 129 -3.37 -9.66 -19.30
C SER A 129 -4.88 -9.70 -19.05
N ILE A 130 -5.51 -8.53 -18.83
CA ILE A 130 -6.97 -8.43 -18.63
C ILE A 130 -7.75 -8.99 -19.83
N ALA A 131 -7.24 -8.84 -21.05
CA ALA A 131 -7.91 -9.38 -22.23
C ALA A 131 -8.03 -10.92 -22.20
N PHE A 132 -7.17 -11.61 -21.44
CA PHE A 132 -7.23 -13.05 -21.21
C PHE A 132 -7.90 -13.45 -19.89
N LEU A 133 -8.22 -12.49 -19.02
CA LEU A 133 -8.80 -12.77 -17.71
C LEU A 133 -10.23 -13.29 -17.84
N GLN A 134 -10.49 -14.48 -17.29
CA GLN A 134 -11.84 -14.98 -17.11
C GLN A 134 -12.54 -14.15 -16.02
N GLN A 135 -13.74 -13.63 -16.31
CA GLN A 135 -14.45 -12.77 -15.34
C GLN A 135 -14.90 -13.56 -14.09
N VAL A 136 -15.40 -14.78 -14.29
CA VAL A 136 -15.80 -15.71 -13.24
C VAL A 136 -15.41 -17.11 -13.71
N ALA A 137 -14.52 -17.76 -12.96
CA ALA A 137 -14.14 -19.14 -13.21
C ALA A 137 -15.06 -20.08 -12.42
N GLU A 138 -15.78 -20.98 -13.11
CA GLU A 138 -16.62 -22.01 -12.48
C GLU A 138 -15.77 -22.99 -11.65
N ASN A 139 -14.61 -23.35 -12.19
CA ASN A 139 -13.64 -24.22 -11.53
C ASN A 139 -12.31 -23.45 -11.42
N PRO A 140 -12.18 -22.54 -10.42
CA PRO A 140 -10.95 -21.77 -10.27
C PRO A 140 -9.79 -22.69 -9.92
N ASP A 141 -8.61 -22.39 -10.43
CA ASP A 141 -7.36 -23.04 -10.03
C ASP A 141 -6.47 -22.08 -9.24
N ILE A 142 -5.33 -22.58 -8.75
CA ILE A 142 -4.42 -21.77 -7.94
C ILE A 142 -3.80 -20.64 -8.78
N GLN A 143 -3.51 -20.90 -10.05
CA GLN A 143 -2.93 -19.90 -10.96
C GLN A 143 -3.88 -18.71 -11.18
N TYR A 144 -5.19 -18.96 -11.26
CA TYR A 144 -6.19 -17.91 -11.34
C TYR A 144 -6.17 -17.00 -10.10
N ILE A 145 -6.02 -17.56 -8.89
CA ILE A 145 -5.89 -16.78 -7.65
C ILE A 145 -4.62 -15.93 -7.69
N GLU A 146 -3.46 -16.51 -8.01
CA GLU A 146 -2.20 -15.76 -8.11
C GLU A 146 -2.30 -14.63 -9.16
N THR A 147 -2.93 -14.90 -10.31
CA THR A 147 -3.16 -13.91 -11.36
C THR A 147 -3.97 -12.72 -10.86
N LEU A 148 -5.06 -12.99 -10.13
CA LEU A 148 -5.88 -11.94 -9.51
C LEU A 148 -5.08 -11.16 -8.46
N CYS A 149 -4.20 -11.80 -7.70
CA CYS A 149 -3.33 -11.12 -6.76
C CYS A 149 -2.35 -10.16 -7.46
N LEU A 150 -1.74 -10.58 -8.58
CA LEU A 150 -0.85 -9.75 -9.39
C LEU A 150 -1.60 -8.55 -10.00
N LEU A 151 -2.79 -8.80 -10.58
CA LEU A 151 -3.63 -7.75 -11.17
C LEU A 151 -4.13 -6.76 -10.12
N THR A 152 -4.39 -7.22 -8.89
CA THR A 152 -4.76 -6.36 -7.75
C THR A 152 -3.65 -5.36 -7.45
N MET A 153 -2.40 -5.82 -7.33
CA MET A 153 -1.25 -4.93 -7.07
C MET A 153 -1.09 -3.89 -8.17
N TYR A 154 -1.22 -4.31 -9.44
CA TYR A 154 -1.07 -3.37 -10.55
C TYR A 154 -2.23 -2.36 -10.60
N ALA A 155 -3.45 -2.78 -10.29
CA ALA A 155 -4.63 -1.90 -10.26
C ALA A 155 -4.47 -0.73 -9.27
N PHE A 156 -3.80 -0.94 -8.12
CA PHE A 156 -3.46 0.14 -7.20
C PHE A 156 -2.57 1.22 -7.84
N SER A 157 -1.59 0.84 -8.65
CA SER A 157 -0.68 1.80 -9.31
C SER A 157 -1.38 2.71 -10.32
N MET A 158 -2.51 2.26 -10.88
CA MET A 158 -3.35 3.04 -11.79
C MET A 158 -4.47 3.81 -11.06
N ASP A 159 -4.46 3.83 -9.73
CA ASP A 159 -5.54 4.40 -8.91
C ASP A 159 -6.93 3.75 -9.16
N LYS A 160 -6.95 2.51 -9.66
CA LYS A 160 -8.18 1.74 -9.89
C LYS A 160 -8.54 0.92 -8.65
N ILE A 161 -8.70 1.61 -7.52
CA ILE A 161 -8.91 1.01 -6.19
C ILE A 161 -10.15 0.08 -6.16
N ASN A 162 -11.23 0.45 -6.85
CA ASN A 162 -12.42 -0.40 -6.99
C ASN A 162 -12.11 -1.71 -7.70
N THR A 163 -11.34 -1.64 -8.79
CA THR A 163 -10.90 -2.81 -9.56
C THR A 163 -10.00 -3.71 -8.73
N ALA A 164 -9.05 -3.12 -7.98
CA ALA A 164 -8.20 -3.86 -7.05
C ALA A 164 -9.03 -4.65 -6.02
N TYR A 165 -10.00 -4.00 -5.38
CA TYR A 165 -10.92 -4.66 -4.43
C TYR A 165 -11.75 -5.77 -5.06
N MET A 166 -12.22 -5.58 -6.29
CA MET A 166 -12.98 -6.63 -7.00
C MET A 166 -12.10 -7.82 -7.37
N TYR A 167 -10.90 -7.60 -7.92
CA TYR A 167 -9.98 -8.69 -8.25
C TYR A 167 -9.57 -9.48 -7.02
N ASN A 168 -9.20 -8.80 -5.92
CA ASN A 168 -8.87 -9.49 -4.68
C ASN A 168 -10.08 -10.26 -4.13
N GLY A 169 -11.26 -9.67 -4.12
CA GLY A 169 -12.47 -10.33 -3.63
C GLY A 169 -12.89 -11.56 -4.46
N ILE A 170 -12.59 -11.58 -5.77
CA ILE A 170 -12.77 -12.79 -6.59
C ILE A 170 -11.71 -13.82 -6.22
N GLY A 171 -10.44 -13.41 -6.06
CA GLY A 171 -9.33 -14.30 -5.70
C GLY A 171 -9.55 -14.97 -4.35
N LEU A 172 -9.99 -14.21 -3.35
CA LEU A 172 -10.31 -14.74 -2.03
C LEU A 172 -11.45 -15.76 -2.12
N ARG A 173 -12.55 -15.44 -2.81
CA ARG A 173 -13.67 -16.39 -3.00
C ARG A 173 -13.25 -17.67 -3.74
N ALA A 174 -12.36 -17.56 -4.73
CA ALA A 174 -11.76 -18.71 -5.39
C ALA A 174 -10.90 -19.56 -4.44
N ALA A 175 -10.11 -18.93 -3.57
CA ALA A 175 -9.35 -19.64 -2.54
C ALA A 175 -10.28 -20.34 -1.52
N LEU A 176 -11.39 -19.70 -1.17
CA LEU A 176 -12.40 -20.30 -0.28
C LEU A 176 -13.14 -21.47 -0.93
N SER A 177 -13.50 -21.38 -2.22
CA SER A 177 -14.15 -22.48 -2.94
C SER A 177 -13.24 -23.71 -3.10
N LEU A 178 -11.92 -23.50 -3.15
CA LEU A 178 -10.91 -24.57 -3.11
C LEU A 178 -10.59 -25.06 -1.68
N GLY A 179 -11.21 -24.48 -0.66
CA GLY A 179 -10.99 -24.81 0.74
C GLY A 179 -9.59 -24.47 1.25
N LEU A 180 -8.87 -23.53 0.63
CA LEU A 180 -7.46 -23.25 0.97
C LEU A 180 -7.30 -22.62 2.38
N HIS A 181 -8.37 -22.07 2.95
CA HIS A 181 -8.43 -21.53 4.31
C HIS A 181 -8.45 -22.61 5.41
N ARG A 182 -8.68 -23.87 5.03
CA ARG A 182 -8.85 -24.98 5.99
C ARG A 182 -7.59 -25.81 6.13
N SER A 183 -7.38 -26.35 7.32
CA SER A 183 -6.32 -27.32 7.56
C SER A 183 -6.54 -28.56 6.71
N HIS A 184 -5.46 -29.07 6.13
CA HIS A 184 -5.47 -30.35 5.41
C HIS A 184 -5.91 -31.53 6.31
N LEU A 185 -5.80 -31.39 7.63
CA LEU A 185 -6.25 -32.39 8.61
C LEU A 185 -7.78 -32.44 8.74
N ASP A 186 -8.49 -31.37 8.37
CA ASP A 186 -9.95 -31.31 8.45
C ASP A 186 -10.61 -32.17 7.36
N PHE A 187 -9.91 -32.34 6.22
CA PHE A 187 -10.38 -33.10 5.05
C PHE A 187 -9.24 -33.96 4.45
N PRO A 188 -8.79 -35.00 5.16
CA PRO A 188 -7.61 -35.77 4.78
C PRO A 188 -7.79 -36.53 3.46
N SER A 189 -9.02 -36.89 3.09
CA SER A 189 -9.33 -37.64 1.86
C SER A 189 -9.14 -36.82 0.57
N ASP A 190 -9.32 -35.49 0.61
CA ASP A 190 -9.25 -34.64 -0.58
C ASP A 190 -7.82 -34.17 -0.89
N ARG A 191 -6.90 -34.33 0.07
CA ARG A 191 -5.52 -33.79 0.00
C ARG A 191 -4.43 -34.80 0.36
N SER A 192 -4.78 -36.07 0.56
CA SER A 192 -3.82 -37.15 0.93
C SER A 192 -2.70 -37.32 -0.08
N ASP A 193 -2.97 -37.01 -1.35
CA ASP A 193 -2.06 -37.29 -2.47
C ASP A 193 -1.10 -36.13 -2.74
N LEU A 194 -1.24 -35.00 -2.04
CA LEU A 194 -0.41 -33.82 -2.24
C LEU A 194 0.95 -33.98 -1.55
N THR A 195 2.00 -33.60 -2.26
CA THR A 195 3.34 -33.52 -1.66
C THR A 195 3.42 -32.37 -0.65
N VAL A 196 4.40 -32.41 0.26
CA VAL A 196 4.64 -31.34 1.24
C VAL A 196 4.82 -29.97 0.54
N ALA A 197 5.50 -29.94 -0.61
CA ALA A 197 5.71 -28.71 -1.37
C ALA A 197 4.40 -28.18 -1.99
N GLU A 198 3.48 -29.05 -2.40
CA GLU A 198 2.16 -28.65 -2.91
C GLU A 198 1.25 -28.11 -1.79
N LEU A 199 1.30 -28.74 -0.60
CA LEU A 199 0.57 -28.25 0.57
C LEU A 199 1.09 -26.88 1.01
N GLU A 200 2.41 -26.69 1.01
CA GLU A 200 3.03 -25.40 1.32
C GLU A 200 2.68 -24.33 0.29
N TYR A 201 2.64 -24.70 -0.99
CA TYR A 201 2.20 -23.80 -2.05
C TYR A 201 0.76 -23.30 -1.83
N GLN A 202 -0.19 -24.22 -1.64
CA GLN A 202 -1.59 -23.88 -1.40
C GLN A 202 -1.77 -22.95 -0.19
N ARG A 203 -1.04 -23.26 0.89
CA ARG A 203 -1.02 -22.46 2.11
C ARG A 203 -0.54 -21.03 1.86
N ARG A 204 0.58 -20.89 1.16
CA ARG A 204 1.17 -19.57 0.85
C ARG A 204 0.30 -18.74 -0.08
N VAL A 205 -0.37 -19.38 -1.05
CA VAL A 205 -1.33 -18.67 -1.91
C VAL A 205 -2.53 -18.17 -1.12
N PHE A 206 -3.08 -19.00 -0.22
CA PHE A 206 -4.16 -18.55 0.67
C PHE A 206 -3.74 -17.35 1.53
N TRP A 207 -2.59 -17.43 2.19
CA TRP A 207 -2.10 -16.34 3.02
C TRP A 207 -1.80 -15.07 2.22
N THR A 208 -1.36 -15.20 0.98
CA THR A 208 -1.13 -14.04 0.09
C THR A 208 -2.43 -13.34 -0.26
N VAL A 209 -3.48 -14.07 -0.67
CA VAL A 209 -4.76 -13.44 -1.04
C VAL A 209 -5.49 -12.87 0.20
N TYR A 210 -5.34 -13.52 1.35
CA TYR A 210 -5.86 -12.98 2.61
C TYR A 210 -5.09 -11.73 3.08
N TYR A 211 -3.76 -11.73 2.99
CA TYR A 211 -2.94 -10.53 3.22
C TYR A 211 -3.37 -9.37 2.33
N GLN A 212 -3.61 -9.64 1.04
CA GLN A 212 -4.10 -8.62 0.11
C GLN A 212 -5.53 -8.15 0.40
N ASP A 213 -6.39 -9.02 0.93
CA ASP A 213 -7.72 -8.63 1.40
C ASP A 213 -7.62 -7.64 2.54
N LEU A 214 -6.79 -7.93 3.54
CA LEU A 214 -6.50 -7.00 4.64
C LEU A 214 -5.90 -5.70 4.11
N LEU A 215 -4.93 -5.77 3.20
CA LEU A 215 -4.29 -4.59 2.61
C LEU A 215 -5.31 -3.71 1.88
N THR A 216 -6.17 -4.31 1.07
CA THR A 216 -7.16 -3.59 0.28
C THR A 216 -8.26 -3.01 1.15
N THR A 217 -8.79 -3.78 2.08
CA THR A 217 -9.90 -3.36 2.95
C THR A 217 -9.47 -2.27 3.92
N THR A 218 -8.28 -2.40 4.53
CA THR A 218 -7.72 -1.35 5.42
C THR A 218 -7.32 -0.08 4.67
N THR A 219 -6.94 -0.18 3.39
CA THR A 219 -6.65 0.98 2.54
C THR A 219 -7.92 1.70 2.12
N THR A 220 -9.03 0.98 1.95
CA THR A 220 -10.28 1.52 1.35
C THR A 220 -11.42 1.74 2.34
N GLY A 221 -11.25 1.34 3.60
CA GLY A 221 -12.29 1.37 4.62
C GLY A 221 -13.42 0.35 4.38
N ARG A 222 -13.18 -0.70 3.58
CA ARG A 222 -14.19 -1.71 3.23
C ARG A 222 -14.22 -2.88 4.22
N PRO A 223 -15.33 -3.64 4.30
CA PRO A 223 -15.39 -4.86 5.11
C PRO A 223 -14.47 -5.96 4.58
N TRP A 224 -13.99 -6.81 5.48
CA TRP A 224 -13.17 -7.98 5.16
C TRP A 224 -13.98 -9.06 4.45
N GLY A 225 -13.29 -9.91 3.68
CA GLY A 225 -13.90 -11.01 2.96
C GLY A 225 -14.08 -12.30 3.77
N ILE A 226 -13.36 -12.46 4.89
CA ILE A 226 -13.45 -13.62 5.79
C ILE A 226 -13.06 -13.21 7.22
N LEU A 227 -13.67 -13.84 8.23
CA LEU A 227 -13.31 -13.67 9.64
C LEU A 227 -12.14 -14.59 10.01
N ASP A 228 -11.27 -14.14 10.91
CA ASP A 228 -10.12 -14.94 11.36
C ASP A 228 -10.53 -16.29 11.94
N ASP A 229 -11.68 -16.38 12.63
CA ASP A 229 -12.20 -17.60 13.24
C ASP A 229 -12.58 -18.69 12.21
N GLU A 230 -12.78 -18.32 10.95
CA GLU A 230 -13.08 -19.25 9.85
C GLU A 230 -11.78 -19.85 9.25
N ILE A 231 -10.61 -19.39 9.67
CA ILE A 231 -9.32 -19.80 9.10
C ILE A 231 -8.66 -20.84 10.02
N THR A 232 -8.56 -22.09 9.55
CA THR A 232 -7.94 -23.19 10.33
C THR A 232 -6.58 -23.62 9.78
N ILE A 233 -6.17 -23.13 8.61
CA ILE A 233 -4.85 -23.43 8.07
C ILE A 233 -3.73 -22.77 8.89
N GLU A 234 -2.61 -23.49 9.06
CA GLU A 234 -1.44 -22.99 9.77
C GLU A 234 -0.67 -21.94 8.94
N TYR A 235 0.20 -21.15 9.59
CA TYR A 235 1.15 -20.27 8.93
C TYR A 235 2.13 -21.01 8.01
N ALA A 236 2.73 -20.28 7.06
CA ALA A 236 3.77 -20.83 6.20
C ALA A 236 4.97 -21.32 7.03
N ASP A 237 5.57 -22.43 6.63
CA ASP A 237 6.66 -23.05 7.38
C ASP A 237 7.69 -23.67 6.43
N SER A 238 8.76 -22.91 6.21
CA SER A 238 9.85 -23.31 5.31
C SER A 238 10.66 -24.49 5.85
N SER A 239 10.59 -24.80 7.15
CA SER A 239 11.31 -25.94 7.74
C SER A 239 10.78 -27.30 7.28
N ARG A 240 9.55 -27.32 6.74
CA ARG A 240 8.91 -28.52 6.16
C ARG A 240 9.44 -28.86 4.77
N LEU A 241 10.11 -27.92 4.10
CA LEU A 241 10.61 -28.08 2.74
C LEU A 241 12.01 -28.69 2.73
N ALA A 242 12.35 -29.40 1.65
CA ALA A 242 13.62 -30.10 1.53
C ALA A 242 14.14 -30.11 0.09
N GLY A 243 15.46 -30.04 -0.05
CA GLY A 243 16.15 -30.08 -1.33
C GLY A 243 15.68 -28.98 -2.28
N ASP A 244 15.34 -29.38 -3.49
CA ASP A 244 14.96 -28.50 -4.58
C ASP A 244 13.74 -27.62 -4.29
N SER A 245 12.76 -28.09 -3.51
CA SER A 245 11.53 -27.34 -3.24
C SER A 245 11.75 -26.05 -2.45
N LEU A 246 12.87 -25.90 -1.75
CA LEU A 246 13.27 -24.65 -1.08
C LEU A 246 13.45 -23.49 -2.08
N LEU A 247 13.82 -23.80 -3.33
CA LEU A 247 14.04 -22.79 -4.36
C LEU A 247 12.73 -22.25 -4.97
N ASP A 248 11.59 -22.86 -4.67
CA ASP A 248 10.29 -22.43 -5.17
C ASP A 248 9.70 -21.25 -4.38
N PHE A 249 10.18 -21.04 -3.15
CA PHE A 249 9.62 -20.10 -2.19
C PHE A 249 10.71 -19.18 -1.60
N PHE A 250 10.27 -18.07 -1.01
CA PHE A 250 11.09 -17.28 -0.10
C PHE A 250 10.92 -17.79 1.34
N ASP A 251 11.79 -17.34 2.24
CA ASP A 251 11.71 -17.68 3.66
C ASP A 251 10.35 -17.27 4.25
N SER A 252 9.77 -18.13 5.07
CA SER A 252 8.41 -17.94 5.60
C SER A 252 8.35 -16.85 6.67
N ASP A 253 9.45 -16.63 7.41
CA ASP A 253 9.46 -15.74 8.56
C ASP A 253 9.03 -14.31 8.16
N GLU A 254 9.59 -13.78 7.06
CA GLU A 254 9.31 -12.41 6.60
C GLU A 254 7.85 -12.26 6.19
N SER A 255 7.30 -13.24 5.45
CA SER A 255 5.90 -13.24 5.05
C SER A 255 4.94 -13.41 6.22
N ASN A 256 5.30 -14.22 7.22
CA ASN A 256 4.49 -14.41 8.42
C ASN A 256 4.47 -13.13 9.28
N ALA A 257 5.61 -12.44 9.42
CA ALA A 257 5.65 -11.16 10.14
C ALA A 257 4.79 -10.08 9.45
N HIS A 258 4.85 -9.97 8.12
CA HIS A 258 3.97 -9.08 7.36
C HIS A 258 2.49 -9.40 7.55
N LEU A 259 2.15 -10.69 7.56
CA LEU A 259 0.80 -11.17 7.74
C LEU A 259 0.26 -10.88 9.15
N GLU A 260 1.02 -11.15 10.20
CA GLU A 260 0.66 -10.84 11.58
C GLU A 260 0.42 -9.35 11.79
N LEU A 261 1.30 -8.50 11.26
CA LEU A 261 1.12 -7.05 11.31
C LEU A 261 -0.16 -6.61 10.59
N MET A 262 -0.44 -7.19 9.41
CA MET A 262 -1.66 -6.87 8.68
C MET A 262 -2.92 -7.34 9.39
N ARG A 263 -2.88 -8.47 10.12
CA ARG A 263 -3.99 -8.92 10.97
C ARG A 263 -4.24 -7.93 12.11
N LEU A 264 -3.19 -7.50 12.81
CA LEU A 264 -3.30 -6.46 13.86
C LEU A 264 -3.86 -5.15 13.29
N ARG A 265 -3.35 -4.69 12.15
CA ARG A 265 -3.85 -3.51 11.44
C ARG A 265 -5.33 -3.64 11.09
N GLY A 266 -5.69 -4.79 10.51
CA GLY A 266 -7.07 -5.14 10.19
C GLY A 266 -7.94 -4.97 11.42
N GLN A 267 -7.67 -5.74 12.48
CA GLN A 267 -8.45 -5.76 13.71
C GLN A 267 -8.61 -4.36 14.32
N ALA A 268 -7.52 -3.59 14.39
CA ALA A 268 -7.53 -2.22 14.87
C ALA A 268 -8.47 -1.33 14.04
N TYR A 269 -8.33 -1.35 12.71
CA TYR A 269 -9.13 -0.50 11.84
C TYR A 269 -10.59 -0.92 11.79
N SER A 270 -10.89 -2.22 11.81
CA SER A 270 -12.26 -2.72 11.84
C SER A 270 -12.96 -2.39 13.17
N SER A 271 -12.22 -2.45 14.28
CA SER A 271 -12.75 -2.08 15.60
C SER A 271 -13.01 -0.57 15.73
N LEU A 272 -12.11 0.26 15.20
CA LEU A 272 -12.19 1.72 15.37
C LEU A 272 -12.96 2.41 14.25
N TYR A 273 -12.80 1.99 13.00
CA TYR A 273 -13.40 2.64 11.84
C TYR A 273 -14.45 1.77 11.13
N GLY A 274 -14.61 0.51 11.54
CA GLY A 274 -15.55 -0.41 10.90
C GLY A 274 -16.92 -0.44 11.56
N TYR A 275 -17.92 -0.88 10.77
CA TYR A 275 -19.26 -1.20 11.26
C TYR A 275 -19.24 -2.43 12.20
N ALA A 276 -18.24 -3.32 12.08
CA ALA A 276 -18.08 -4.47 12.97
C ALA A 276 -17.92 -4.06 14.44
N GLY A 277 -17.23 -2.94 14.71
CA GLY A 277 -17.16 -2.33 16.05
C GLY A 277 -18.52 -1.89 16.62
N THR A 278 -19.52 -1.69 15.76
CA THR A 278 -20.92 -1.40 16.13
C THR A 278 -21.82 -2.65 16.13
N ALA A 279 -21.52 -3.66 15.30
CA ALA A 279 -22.35 -4.85 15.11
C ALA A 279 -22.19 -5.88 16.23
N ILE A 280 -20.99 -6.00 16.81
CA ILE A 280 -20.72 -6.93 17.92
C ILE A 280 -21.34 -6.40 19.23
N ASN A 281 -21.50 -5.08 19.36
CA ASN A 281 -22.17 -4.46 20.49
C ASN A 281 -22.85 -3.14 20.05
N PRO A 282 -24.18 -3.11 19.87
CA PRO A 282 -24.91 -1.89 19.49
C PRO A 282 -24.77 -0.74 20.50
N TYR A 283 -24.31 -1.03 21.71
CA TYR A 283 -24.05 -0.08 22.79
C TYR A 283 -22.55 0.27 22.93
N SER A 284 -21.69 -0.30 22.08
CA SER A 284 -20.30 0.10 21.95
C SER A 284 -20.25 1.46 21.26
N HIS A 285 -20.06 2.50 22.04
CA HIS A 285 -19.77 3.85 21.54
C HIS A 285 -18.31 4.00 21.10
N ILE A 286 -17.60 2.90 20.80
CA ILE A 286 -16.15 2.90 20.56
C ILE A 286 -15.82 3.11 19.07
N SER A 287 -16.74 2.75 18.16
CA SER A 287 -16.52 2.95 16.73
C SER A 287 -16.61 4.43 16.36
N LEU A 288 -15.59 4.87 15.64
CA LEU A 288 -15.44 6.21 15.09
C LEU A 288 -16.03 6.34 13.68
N PHE A 289 -16.66 5.30 13.12
CA PHE A 289 -17.17 5.32 11.75
C PHE A 289 -18.15 6.48 11.46
N ASN A 290 -19.07 6.74 12.40
CA ASN A 290 -20.01 7.87 12.35
C ASN A 290 -19.73 8.92 13.44
N PHE A 291 -18.55 8.86 14.06
CA PHE A 291 -18.20 9.80 15.12
C PHE A 291 -17.75 11.12 14.49
N ASP A 292 -18.43 12.20 14.84
CA ASP A 292 -18.00 13.54 14.47
C ASP A 292 -16.79 13.94 15.32
N LEU A 293 -15.62 13.99 14.68
CA LEU A 293 -14.34 14.36 15.29
C LEU A 293 -14.29 15.82 15.80
N GLY A 294 -15.31 16.64 15.51
CA GLY A 294 -15.51 17.91 16.22
C GLY A 294 -15.82 17.74 17.71
N ASN A 295 -16.30 16.57 18.13
CA ASN A 295 -16.55 16.25 19.53
C ASN A 295 -15.32 15.61 20.20
N SER A 296 -15.17 15.85 21.51
CA SER A 296 -14.07 15.26 22.27
C SER A 296 -14.19 13.73 22.39
N LEU A 297 -13.06 13.04 22.30
CA LEU A 297 -12.99 11.59 22.48
C LEU A 297 -13.29 11.19 23.93
N SER A 298 -14.15 10.19 24.11
CA SER A 298 -14.38 9.55 25.40
C SER A 298 -13.17 8.73 25.87
N GLN A 299 -13.08 8.45 27.18
CA GLN A 299 -12.05 7.58 27.72
C GLN A 299 -12.06 6.17 27.07
N GLN A 300 -13.24 5.64 26.72
CA GLN A 300 -13.35 4.34 26.03
C GLN A 300 -12.70 4.34 24.64
N HIS A 301 -12.76 5.47 23.92
CA HIS A 301 -12.02 5.61 22.66
C HIS A 301 -10.52 5.57 22.91
N LEU A 302 -10.05 6.34 23.89
CA LEU A 302 -8.63 6.44 24.21
C LEU A 302 -8.06 5.09 24.69
N ASP A 303 -8.79 4.38 25.55
CA ASP A 303 -8.41 3.05 26.03
C ASP A 303 -8.34 2.03 24.88
N LYS A 304 -9.28 2.08 23.93
CA LYS A 304 -9.26 1.16 22.77
C LYS A 304 -8.12 1.47 21.81
N ILE A 305 -7.82 2.76 21.61
CA ILE A 305 -6.67 3.20 20.82
C ILE A 305 -5.37 2.72 21.48
N ASP A 306 -5.23 2.89 22.81
CA ASP A 306 -4.06 2.43 23.55
C ASP A 306 -3.91 0.91 23.49
N GLU A 307 -5.00 0.14 23.64
CA GLU A 307 -5.00 -1.33 23.54
C GLU A 307 -4.31 -1.81 22.26
N PHE A 308 -4.72 -1.28 21.11
CA PHE A 308 -4.10 -1.64 19.83
C PHE A 308 -2.68 -1.09 19.68
N HIS A 309 -2.40 0.11 20.21
CA HIS A 309 -1.07 0.69 20.17
C HIS A 309 -0.06 -0.14 20.99
N GLN A 310 -0.43 -0.58 22.19
CA GLN A 310 0.37 -1.50 23.00
C GLN A 310 0.54 -2.86 22.31
N GLY A 311 -0.50 -3.37 21.65
CA GLY A 311 -0.42 -4.59 20.84
C GLY A 311 0.62 -4.49 19.71
N LEU A 312 0.68 -3.35 19.01
CA LEU A 312 1.70 -3.09 17.99
C LEU A 312 3.10 -3.01 18.59
N ILE A 313 3.27 -2.35 19.74
CA ILE A 313 4.57 -2.28 20.45
C ILE A 313 5.03 -3.68 20.86
N ALA A 314 4.15 -4.48 21.45
CA ALA A 314 4.46 -5.86 21.85
C ALA A 314 4.89 -6.71 20.64
N TRP A 315 4.13 -6.64 19.54
CA TRP A 315 4.47 -7.33 18.29
C TRP A 315 5.86 -6.93 17.77
N GLN A 316 6.19 -5.63 17.76
CA GLN A 316 7.51 -5.14 17.32
C GLN A 316 8.64 -5.67 18.23
N GLN A 317 8.39 -5.80 19.53
CA GLN A 317 9.35 -6.36 20.50
C GLN A 317 9.58 -7.86 20.30
N GLU A 318 8.58 -8.60 19.81
CA GLU A 318 8.66 -10.04 19.55
C GLU A 318 9.31 -10.39 18.20
N LEU A 319 9.47 -9.40 17.30
CA LEU A 319 10.12 -9.60 16.01
C LEU A 319 11.50 -10.28 16.12
N LEU A 320 11.78 -11.14 15.14
CA LEU A 320 13.09 -11.78 15.00
C LEU A 320 14.20 -10.73 14.87
N PRO A 321 15.41 -10.96 15.43
CA PRO A 321 16.51 -9.99 15.37
C PRO A 321 16.86 -9.52 13.95
N LYS A 322 16.71 -10.38 12.93
CA LYS A 322 16.96 -10.06 11.51
C LYS A 322 15.97 -9.04 10.91
N MET A 323 14.82 -8.85 11.54
CA MET A 323 13.75 -7.94 11.09
C MET A 323 13.64 -6.67 11.93
N LYS A 324 14.33 -6.61 13.06
CA LYS A 324 14.39 -5.41 13.89
C LYS A 324 15.33 -4.39 13.24
N LEU A 325 14.84 -3.16 13.10
CA LEU A 325 15.69 -2.02 12.75
C LEU A 325 16.54 -1.66 13.98
N LEU A 326 17.85 -1.77 13.83
CA LEU A 326 18.80 -1.38 14.86
C LEU A 326 19.49 -0.10 14.44
N ARG A 327 19.74 0.80 15.38
CA ARG A 327 20.58 1.98 15.14
C ARG A 327 22.02 1.61 15.44
N SER A 328 22.89 1.81 14.46
CA SER A 328 24.33 1.77 14.67
C SER A 328 24.78 3.01 15.45
N TRP A 329 26.01 2.96 15.97
CA TRP A 329 26.65 4.04 16.73
C TRP A 329 26.80 5.34 15.93
N ASP A 330 26.84 5.24 14.60
CA ASP A 330 26.90 6.35 13.65
C ASP A 330 25.51 6.88 13.25
N GLY A 331 24.44 6.33 13.82
CA GLY A 331 23.06 6.67 13.49
C GLY A 331 22.51 5.98 12.24
N SER A 332 23.30 5.16 11.55
CA SER A 332 22.82 4.39 10.39
C SER A 332 21.86 3.27 10.81
N LEU A 333 20.87 2.98 9.96
CA LEU A 333 19.92 1.89 10.18
C LEU A 333 20.52 0.56 9.71
N MET A 334 20.67 -0.38 10.62
CA MET A 334 21.07 -1.76 10.33
C MET A 334 19.85 -2.63 10.01
N ASN A 335 20.08 -3.73 9.30
CA ASN A 335 19.06 -4.67 8.82
C ASN A 335 18.02 -4.04 7.87
N LEU A 336 18.23 -2.81 7.41
CA LEU A 336 17.33 -2.18 6.47
C LEU A 336 17.57 -2.78 5.07
N ASN A 337 16.54 -3.44 4.57
CA ASN A 337 16.42 -3.97 3.22
C ASN A 337 15.00 -3.63 2.72
N ARG A 338 14.68 -3.93 1.47
CA ARG A 338 13.35 -3.59 0.92
C ARG A 338 12.20 -4.19 1.74
N VAL A 339 12.34 -5.44 2.18
CA VAL A 339 11.33 -6.22 2.90
C VAL A 339 11.07 -5.63 4.29
N ASN A 340 12.15 -5.42 5.05
CA ASN A 340 12.07 -4.80 6.37
C ASN A 340 11.58 -3.34 6.26
N ALA A 341 11.97 -2.60 5.21
CA ALA A 341 11.43 -1.27 4.97
C ALA A 341 9.92 -1.31 4.75
N SER A 342 9.39 -2.20 3.90
CA SER A 342 7.95 -2.41 3.73
C SER A 342 7.26 -2.74 5.06
N LEU A 343 7.82 -3.67 5.84
CA LEU A 343 7.27 -4.08 7.13
C LEU A 343 7.14 -2.90 8.10
N HIS A 344 8.21 -2.13 8.29
CA HIS A 344 8.23 -1.00 9.22
C HIS A 344 7.42 0.20 8.70
N LEU A 345 7.31 0.39 7.38
CA LEU A 345 6.40 1.39 6.79
C LEU A 345 4.93 1.04 7.06
N ILE A 346 4.54 -0.23 6.93
CA ILE A 346 3.18 -0.68 7.31
C ILE A 346 2.95 -0.47 8.81
N TYR A 347 3.94 -0.78 9.64
CA TYR A 347 3.86 -0.61 11.10
C TYR A 347 3.61 0.86 11.47
N HIS A 348 4.45 1.76 10.97
CA HIS A 348 4.30 3.19 11.25
C HIS A 348 3.02 3.77 10.63
N GLN A 349 2.64 3.36 9.41
CA GLN A 349 1.35 3.79 8.84
C GLN A 349 0.17 3.34 9.71
N THR A 350 0.25 2.13 10.28
CA THR A 350 -0.78 1.61 11.18
C THR A 350 -0.92 2.51 12.41
N ILE A 351 0.19 2.86 13.06
CA ILE A 351 0.20 3.80 14.21
C ILE A 351 -0.33 5.18 13.81
N LEU A 352 0.13 5.74 12.69
CA LEU A 352 -0.27 7.08 12.24
C LEU A 352 -1.77 7.19 11.97
N VAL A 353 -2.39 6.14 11.43
CA VAL A 353 -3.85 6.10 11.22
C VAL A 353 -4.59 5.78 12.52
N LEU A 354 -4.07 4.87 13.34
CA LEU A 354 -4.65 4.48 14.64
C LEU A 354 -4.77 5.68 15.59
N LEU A 355 -3.71 6.47 15.71
CA LEU A 355 -3.60 7.58 16.66
C LEU A 355 -4.10 8.93 16.11
N ARG A 356 -4.45 9.00 14.82
CA ARG A 356 -4.93 10.25 14.18
C ARG A 356 -6.12 10.90 14.89
N PRO A 357 -7.16 10.17 15.33
CA PRO A 357 -8.28 10.77 16.04
C PRO A 357 -7.85 11.47 17.32
N ALA A 358 -6.90 10.89 18.07
CA ALA A 358 -6.36 11.51 19.27
C ALA A 358 -5.59 12.81 18.94
N LEU A 359 -4.83 12.83 17.84
CA LEU A 359 -4.17 14.04 17.37
C LEU A 359 -5.17 15.14 16.97
N VAL A 360 -6.27 14.78 16.29
CA VAL A 360 -7.34 15.73 15.96
C VAL A 360 -8.05 16.23 17.23
N ASN A 361 -8.27 15.36 18.22
CA ASN A 361 -8.82 15.77 19.51
C ASN A 361 -7.93 16.82 20.19
N ILE A 362 -6.62 16.58 20.26
CA ILE A 362 -5.65 17.54 20.80
C ILE A 362 -5.69 18.86 20.00
N HIS A 363 -5.79 18.78 18.67
CA HIS A 363 -5.91 19.95 17.80
C HIS A 363 -7.14 20.79 18.14
N ASN A 364 -8.32 20.16 18.19
CA ASN A 364 -9.58 20.84 18.45
C ASN A 364 -9.61 21.48 19.84
N ASP A 365 -9.14 20.75 20.87
CA ASP A 365 -9.08 21.29 22.24
C ASP A 365 -8.20 22.55 22.32
N ARG A 366 -7.07 22.58 21.59
CA ARG A 366 -6.16 23.73 21.53
C ARG A 366 -6.72 24.89 20.74
N PHE A 367 -7.34 24.58 19.61
CA PHE A 367 -8.01 25.57 18.77
C PHE A 367 -9.11 26.28 19.56
N ASP A 368 -9.96 25.53 20.27
CA ASP A 368 -11.04 26.05 21.10
C ASP A 368 -10.54 26.92 22.25
N ALA A 369 -9.49 26.48 22.94
CA ALA A 369 -8.87 27.23 24.03
C ALA A 369 -8.36 28.60 23.53
N ARG A 370 -7.73 28.63 22.36
CA ARG A 370 -7.23 29.86 21.74
C ARG A 370 -8.37 30.76 21.26
N SER A 371 -9.37 30.21 20.59
CA SER A 371 -10.53 30.94 20.06
C SER A 371 -11.29 31.67 21.18
N LYS A 372 -11.48 31.00 22.32
CA LYS A 372 -12.18 31.55 23.50
C LYS A 372 -11.29 32.44 24.40
N GLY A 373 -10.02 32.65 24.03
CA GLY A 373 -9.08 33.49 24.78
C GLY A 373 -8.65 32.90 26.13
N PHE A 374 -8.77 31.59 26.33
CA PHE A 374 -8.35 30.93 27.57
C PHE A 374 -6.82 30.78 27.61
N THR A 375 -6.19 31.34 28.65
CA THR A 375 -4.75 31.18 28.96
C THR A 375 -4.42 29.83 29.59
N SER A 376 -5.42 29.08 30.06
CA SER A 376 -5.26 27.72 30.58
C SER A 376 -6.28 26.79 29.93
N VAL A 377 -5.80 25.69 29.35
CA VAL A 377 -6.64 24.55 28.95
C VAL A 377 -7.41 24.10 30.20
N ILE A 378 -8.74 24.22 30.18
CA ILE A 378 -9.60 23.83 31.31
C ILE A 378 -9.38 22.33 31.57
N ASP A 379 -8.92 21.99 32.78
CA ASP A 379 -8.66 20.64 33.25
C ASP A 379 -9.97 19.85 33.35
N LEU A 380 -10.22 18.95 32.39
CA LEU A 380 -11.32 17.98 32.52
C LEU A 380 -10.86 16.59 32.92
N PHE A 381 -9.63 16.12 32.61
CA PHE A 381 -9.16 14.80 33.06
C PHE A 381 -7.61 14.71 33.09
N PRO A 382 -6.94 14.76 34.25
CA PRO A 382 -5.47 14.72 34.31
C PRO A 382 -4.86 13.41 33.76
N GLY A 383 -5.57 12.28 33.84
CA GLY A 383 -5.13 11.00 33.28
C GLY A 383 -5.15 10.95 31.74
N SER A 384 -6.14 11.57 31.09
CA SER A 384 -6.24 11.64 29.63
C SER A 384 -5.08 12.43 29.02
N LYS A 385 -4.55 13.43 29.75
CA LYS A 385 -3.49 14.33 29.28
C LYS A 385 -2.17 13.57 29.07
N THR A 386 -1.79 12.69 29.98
CA THR A 386 -0.57 11.88 29.86
C THR A 386 -0.66 10.90 28.69
N MET A 387 -1.83 10.28 28.50
CA MET A 387 -2.07 9.36 27.39
C MET A 387 -2.05 10.08 26.03
N LEU A 388 -2.73 11.23 25.93
CA LEU A 388 -2.72 12.07 24.72
C LEU A 388 -1.32 12.59 24.39
N GLN A 389 -0.50 12.92 25.40
CA GLN A 389 0.91 13.29 25.20
C GLN A 389 1.74 12.11 24.67
N ALA A 390 1.51 10.90 25.19
CA ALA A 390 2.16 9.70 24.68
C ALA A 390 1.77 9.42 23.22
N PHE A 391 0.48 9.54 22.87
CA PHE A 391 0.00 9.40 21.49
C PHE A 391 0.58 10.45 20.55
N TYR A 392 0.66 11.71 20.99
CA TYR A 392 1.32 12.77 20.22
C TYR A 392 2.79 12.44 19.94
N SER A 393 3.51 11.96 20.96
CA SER A 393 4.93 11.62 20.83
C SER A 393 5.13 10.43 19.88
N ALA A 394 4.29 9.40 20.01
CA ALA A 394 4.32 8.20 19.16
C ALA A 394 3.96 8.50 17.69
N THR A 395 3.02 9.42 17.43
CA THR A 395 2.69 9.85 16.06
C THR A 395 3.82 10.61 15.40
N LEU A 396 4.46 11.56 16.10
CA LEU A 396 5.63 12.27 15.58
C LEU A 396 6.82 11.34 15.35
N GLU A 397 7.11 10.43 16.28
CA GLU A 397 8.16 9.42 16.08
C GLU A 397 7.88 8.55 14.86
N SER A 398 6.66 8.04 14.71
CA SER A 398 6.28 7.21 13.56
C SER A 398 6.36 7.98 12.23
N ALA A 399 6.00 9.27 12.21
CA ALA A 399 6.11 10.10 11.01
C ALA A 399 7.58 10.34 10.62
N ARG A 400 8.46 10.58 11.61
CA ARG A 400 9.91 10.72 11.38
C ARG A 400 10.55 9.43 10.90
N GLU A 401 10.22 8.29 11.50
CA GLU A 401 10.72 6.98 11.03
C GLU A 401 10.23 6.66 9.61
N THR A 402 8.97 6.97 9.30
CA THR A 402 8.44 6.84 7.93
C THR A 402 9.27 7.65 6.94
N ALA A 403 9.56 8.92 7.25
CA ALA A 403 10.39 9.79 6.40
C ALA A 403 11.81 9.23 6.22
N ARG A 404 12.45 8.75 7.29
CA ARG A 404 13.81 8.17 7.26
C ARG A 404 13.87 6.91 6.41
N ILE A 405 12.90 6.00 6.55
CA ILE A 405 12.85 4.76 5.77
C ILE A 405 12.65 5.07 4.28
N LEU A 406 11.73 5.98 3.94
CA LEU A 406 11.49 6.39 2.55
C LEU A 406 12.71 7.10 1.94
N GLU A 407 13.39 7.96 2.70
CA GLU A 407 14.63 8.61 2.27
C GLU A 407 15.74 7.58 2.01
N TRP A 408 15.88 6.58 2.88
CA TRP A 408 16.83 5.50 2.66
C TRP A 408 16.49 4.68 1.40
N LEU A 409 15.22 4.34 1.17
CA LEU A 409 14.77 3.65 -0.05
C LEU A 409 15.11 4.48 -1.30
N GLN A 410 14.92 5.80 -1.23
CA GLN A 410 15.27 6.72 -2.32
C GLN A 410 16.79 6.73 -2.56
N TYR A 411 17.59 6.87 -1.50
CA TYR A 411 19.04 6.91 -1.58
C TYR A 411 19.62 5.61 -2.17
N GLN A 412 19.08 4.46 -1.78
CA GLN A 412 19.46 3.15 -2.32
C GLN A 412 18.90 2.88 -3.73
N SER A 413 18.13 3.80 -4.32
CA SER A 413 17.49 3.63 -5.64
C SER A 413 16.55 2.42 -5.74
N ILE A 414 15.97 2.00 -4.62
CA ILE A 414 15.01 0.89 -4.53
C ILE A 414 13.59 1.34 -4.16
N LEU A 415 13.38 2.65 -3.97
CA LEU A 415 12.06 3.27 -3.86
C LEU A 415 11.24 2.96 -5.12
N SER A 416 10.02 2.46 -4.94
CA SER A 416 9.14 2.13 -6.06
C SER A 416 8.37 3.38 -6.48
N ILE A 417 8.88 4.10 -7.48
CA ILE A 417 8.38 5.42 -7.88
C ILE A 417 6.89 5.40 -8.24
N HIS A 418 6.42 4.34 -8.91
CA HIS A 418 5.02 4.17 -9.31
C HIS A 418 4.18 3.34 -8.32
N SER A 419 4.72 3.06 -7.12
CA SER A 419 3.99 2.35 -6.06
C SER A 419 2.92 3.25 -5.44
N TYR A 420 1.71 2.72 -5.31
CA TYR A 420 0.64 3.33 -4.53
C TYR A 420 1.04 3.43 -3.05
N PHE A 421 1.62 2.35 -2.50
CA PHE A 421 1.86 2.22 -1.07
C PHE A 421 2.96 3.16 -0.59
N ASP A 422 4.08 3.26 -1.32
CA ASP A 422 5.18 4.18 -1.00
C ASP A 422 4.67 5.63 -0.94
N ALA A 423 3.82 6.02 -1.89
CA ALA A 423 3.17 7.32 -1.89
C ALA A 423 2.17 7.48 -0.73
N SER A 424 1.40 6.44 -0.41
CA SER A 424 0.43 6.43 0.69
C SER A 424 1.12 6.57 2.06
N TYR A 425 2.28 5.96 2.27
CA TYR A 425 3.08 6.12 3.49
C TYR A 425 3.53 7.57 3.67
N ALA A 426 4.12 8.15 2.62
CA ALA A 426 4.55 9.55 2.63
C ALA A 426 3.36 10.50 2.89
N PHE A 427 2.23 10.28 2.23
CA PHE A 427 0.99 11.04 2.41
C PHE A 427 0.48 10.98 3.84
N THR A 428 0.46 9.78 4.42
CA THR A 428 -0.03 9.56 5.80
C THR A 428 0.84 10.27 6.83
N ALA A 429 2.17 10.21 6.68
CA ALA A 429 3.11 10.92 7.53
C ALA A 429 2.98 12.45 7.37
N ALA A 430 2.84 12.95 6.14
CA ALA A 430 2.67 14.37 5.85
C ALA A 430 1.42 14.97 6.53
N ILE A 431 0.28 14.26 6.54
CA ILE A 431 -0.93 14.71 7.25
C ILE A 431 -0.62 14.96 8.74
N VAL A 432 0.02 14.01 9.40
CA VAL A 432 0.35 14.12 10.82
C VAL A 432 1.31 15.30 11.06
N LEU A 433 2.35 15.42 10.24
CA LEU A 433 3.34 16.50 10.37
C LEU A 433 2.75 17.89 10.11
N TYR A 434 1.81 18.04 9.17
CA TYR A 434 1.09 19.29 8.98
C TYR A 434 0.21 19.64 10.19
N LEU A 435 -0.56 18.67 10.71
CA LEU A 435 -1.40 18.87 11.89
C LEU A 435 -0.58 19.27 13.13
N THR A 436 0.56 18.60 13.36
CA THR A 436 1.45 18.91 14.48
C THR A 436 2.22 20.21 14.29
N LYS A 437 2.59 20.56 13.05
CA LYS A 437 3.17 21.87 12.73
C LYS A 437 2.20 23.01 13.06
N GLN A 438 0.92 22.87 12.70
CA GLN A 438 -0.08 23.89 13.01
C GLN A 438 -0.34 23.99 14.52
N LEU A 439 -0.32 22.86 15.24
CA LEU A 439 -0.43 22.84 16.70
C LEU A 439 0.60 23.76 17.39
N ARG A 440 1.81 23.93 16.81
CA ARG A 440 2.84 24.86 17.30
C ARG A 440 2.31 26.29 17.46
N THR A 441 1.45 26.74 16.55
CA THR A 441 0.91 28.10 16.55
C THR A 441 0.02 28.36 17.77
N PHE A 442 -0.53 27.30 18.39
CA PHE A 442 -1.39 27.35 19.56
C PHE A 442 -0.64 27.15 20.89
N THR A 443 0.68 26.93 20.85
CA THR A 443 1.48 26.65 22.06
C THR A 443 1.84 27.94 22.80
N TYR A 444 1.76 27.91 24.13
CA TYR A 444 2.30 28.97 24.99
C TYR A 444 3.80 28.71 25.25
N PRO A 445 4.71 29.63 24.90
CA PRO A 445 6.14 29.43 25.09
C PRO A 445 6.48 29.07 26.54
N GLY A 446 7.18 27.94 26.75
CA GLY A 446 7.71 27.51 28.06
C GLY A 446 6.75 26.74 28.97
N LEU A 447 5.50 26.52 28.56
CA LEU A 447 4.49 25.79 29.35
C LEU A 447 3.99 24.49 28.67
N ASP A 448 4.34 24.27 27.41
CA ASP A 448 3.77 23.20 26.59
C ASP A 448 4.78 22.07 26.28
N PRO A 449 4.47 20.81 26.63
CA PRO A 449 5.32 19.66 26.29
C PRO A 449 5.22 19.23 24.82
N LEU A 450 4.27 19.77 24.04
CA LEU A 450 4.04 19.40 22.63
C LEU A 450 4.89 20.25 21.68
N LEU A 451 6.17 19.88 21.53
CA LEU A 451 7.12 20.61 20.69
C LEU A 451 7.21 20.02 19.28
N PHE A 452 7.09 20.89 18.27
CA PHE A 452 7.46 20.59 16.88
C PHE A 452 8.89 21.06 16.64
N THR A 453 9.78 20.13 16.31
CA THR A 453 11.23 20.31 16.23
C THR A 453 11.73 20.50 14.80
N ASP A 454 13.00 20.87 14.64
CA ASP A 454 13.63 20.95 13.32
C ASP A 454 13.70 19.59 12.63
N ASP A 455 13.82 18.49 13.39
CA ASP A 455 13.76 17.12 12.87
C ASP A 455 12.37 16.80 12.27
N ASP A 456 11.30 17.32 12.89
CA ASP A 456 9.94 17.13 12.39
C ASP A 456 9.72 17.92 11.09
N GLN A 457 10.27 19.14 11.00
CA GLN A 457 10.27 19.93 9.77
C GLN A 457 11.06 19.23 8.66
N TYR A 458 12.26 18.70 8.97
CA TYR A 458 13.06 17.92 8.02
C TYR A 458 12.31 16.68 7.51
N ALA A 459 11.63 15.95 8.40
CA ALA A 459 10.81 14.81 8.02
C ALA A 459 9.66 15.22 7.09
N LEU A 460 9.01 16.36 7.35
CA LEU A 460 7.94 16.91 6.50
C LEU A 460 8.47 17.24 5.11
N ASP A 461 9.58 17.98 5.02
CA ASP A 461 10.20 18.36 3.75
C ASP A 461 10.63 17.11 2.95
N THR A 462 11.11 16.08 3.65
CA THR A 462 11.50 14.80 3.04
C THR A 462 10.33 14.06 2.41
N VAL A 463 9.23 13.86 3.14
CA VAL A 463 8.06 13.13 2.60
C VAL A 463 7.38 13.89 1.48
N LEU A 464 7.34 15.23 1.55
CA LEU A 464 6.81 16.08 0.48
C LEU A 464 7.68 16.00 -0.79
N ARG A 465 9.01 16.07 -0.64
CA ARG A 465 9.97 15.91 -1.75
C ARG A 465 9.81 14.55 -2.44
N ILE A 466 9.63 13.48 -1.68
CA ILE A 466 9.43 12.13 -2.22
C ILE A 466 8.09 12.02 -2.97
N LEU A 467 7.00 12.55 -2.40
CA LEU A 467 5.70 12.59 -3.08
C LEU A 467 5.75 13.38 -4.39
N GLN A 468 6.39 14.54 -4.40
CA GLN A 468 6.58 15.35 -5.60
C GLN A 468 7.41 14.61 -6.67
N LEU A 469 8.45 13.88 -6.26
CA LEU A 469 9.22 13.04 -7.17
C LEU A 469 8.32 11.96 -7.82
N GLN A 470 7.50 11.27 -7.03
CA GLN A 470 6.58 10.26 -7.55
C GLN A 470 5.53 10.88 -8.49
N SER A 471 4.92 11.98 -8.07
CA SER A 471 3.91 12.76 -8.82
C SER A 471 4.43 13.24 -10.18
N SER A 472 5.62 13.83 -10.20
CA SER A 472 6.29 14.31 -11.43
C SER A 472 6.72 13.16 -12.35
N ALA A 473 7.06 11.99 -11.80
CA ALA A 473 7.36 10.78 -12.56
C ALA A 473 6.12 10.06 -13.14
N GLY A 474 4.91 10.59 -12.90
CA GLY A 474 3.67 10.04 -13.44
C GLY A 474 2.95 9.04 -12.54
N ASN A 475 3.31 8.95 -11.25
CA ASN A 475 2.52 8.18 -10.29
C ASN A 475 1.16 8.85 -10.08
N ILE A 476 0.09 8.16 -10.50
CA ILE A 476 -1.29 8.69 -10.47
C ILE A 476 -1.77 8.91 -9.03
N PRO A 477 -1.69 7.91 -8.11
CA PRO A 477 -2.01 8.12 -6.70
C PRO A 477 -1.26 9.28 -6.03
N ALA A 478 0.05 9.41 -6.29
CA ALA A 478 0.86 10.48 -5.69
C ALA A 478 0.37 11.88 -6.08
N ARG A 479 -0.13 12.06 -7.32
CA ARG A 479 -0.73 13.32 -7.77
C ARG A 479 -2.01 13.66 -7.00
N ASP A 480 -2.85 12.66 -6.72
CA ASP A 480 -4.06 12.87 -5.92
C ASP A 480 -3.72 13.21 -4.47
N PHE A 481 -2.77 12.48 -3.87
CA PHE A 481 -2.26 12.77 -2.53
C PHE A 481 -1.68 14.17 -2.41
N GLU A 482 -0.90 14.63 -3.38
CA GLU A 482 -0.35 15.99 -3.40
C GLU A 482 -1.45 17.06 -3.48
N LYS A 483 -2.51 16.84 -4.26
CA LYS A 483 -3.66 17.75 -4.31
C LYS A 483 -4.36 17.83 -2.95
N ARG A 484 -4.59 16.69 -2.30
CA ARG A 484 -5.22 16.64 -0.96
C ARG A 484 -4.37 17.28 0.12
N LEU A 485 -3.04 17.12 0.08
CA LEU A 485 -2.13 17.79 1.02
C LEU A 485 -2.13 19.30 0.84
N ARG A 486 -2.15 19.80 -0.40
CA ARG A 486 -2.30 21.24 -0.67
C ARG A 486 -3.60 21.80 -0.14
N LEU A 487 -4.70 21.06 -0.30
CA LEU A 487 -5.97 21.45 0.28
C LEU A 487 -5.89 21.50 1.82
N LEU A 488 -5.32 20.46 2.44
CA LEU A 488 -5.12 20.43 3.88
C LEU A 488 -4.31 21.65 4.33
N GLU A 489 -3.15 21.90 3.74
CA GLU A 489 -2.29 23.05 4.10
C GLU A 489 -3.02 24.40 3.93
N SER A 490 -3.77 24.57 2.84
CA SER A 490 -4.60 25.76 2.60
C SER A 490 -5.64 25.94 3.70
N ASN A 491 -6.34 24.87 4.06
CA ASN A 491 -7.38 24.89 5.09
C ASN A 491 -6.80 25.19 6.48
N LEU A 492 -5.66 24.57 6.83
CA LEU A 492 -4.96 24.84 8.08
C LEU A 492 -4.46 26.30 8.15
N SER A 493 -3.96 26.84 7.03
CA SER A 493 -3.53 28.25 6.94
C SER A 493 -4.71 29.23 7.08
N ALA A 494 -5.86 28.91 6.46
CA ALA A 494 -7.07 29.70 6.58
C ALA A 494 -7.61 29.72 8.01
N LEU A 495 -7.58 28.57 8.70
CA LEU A 495 -7.94 28.46 10.12
C LEU A 495 -7.02 29.33 11.01
N GLU A 496 -5.71 29.32 10.75
CA GLU A 496 -4.77 30.16 11.49
C GLU A 496 -5.03 31.66 11.25
N ALA A 497 -5.28 32.05 9.99
CA ALA A 497 -5.60 33.43 9.63
C ALA A 497 -6.94 33.90 10.25
N ALA A 498 -7.96 33.04 10.29
CA ALA A 498 -9.24 33.36 10.92
C ALA A 498 -9.09 33.57 12.43
N LEU A 499 -8.31 32.71 13.10
CA LEU A 499 -7.97 32.88 14.53
C LEU A 499 -7.21 34.19 14.80
N ALA A 500 -6.23 34.53 13.97
CA ALA A 500 -5.43 35.75 14.14
C ALA A 500 -6.27 37.03 13.93
N ASN A 501 -7.28 36.97 13.07
CA ASN A 501 -8.13 38.10 12.70
C ASN A 501 -9.50 38.13 13.42
N HIS A 502 -9.78 37.18 14.32
CA HIS A 502 -11.07 37.02 15.01
C HIS A 502 -12.29 36.93 14.06
N VAL A 503 -12.14 36.25 12.92
CA VAL A 503 -13.18 36.07 11.90
C VAL A 503 -14.08 34.88 12.24
N CYS A 504 -15.38 34.95 11.94
CA CYS A 504 -16.33 33.85 12.12
C CYS A 504 -16.01 32.70 11.14
N LEU A 505 -15.91 31.47 11.67
CA LEU A 505 -15.51 30.30 10.88
C LEU A 505 -16.59 29.83 9.88
N ASP A 506 -17.85 30.24 10.07
CA ASP A 506 -18.97 29.90 9.18
C ASP A 506 -18.82 30.50 7.75
N GLU A 507 -17.84 31.39 7.54
CA GLU A 507 -17.54 32.00 6.23
C GLU A 507 -16.44 31.27 5.44
N LEU A 508 -15.79 30.25 6.00
CA LEU A 508 -14.72 29.50 5.34
C LEU A 508 -15.29 28.35 4.51
N ASN A 509 -15.15 28.43 3.18
CA ASN A 509 -15.56 27.36 2.28
C ASN A 509 -14.39 26.38 2.06
N PHE A 510 -14.56 25.13 2.50
CA PHE A 510 -13.52 24.10 2.51
C PHE A 510 -13.68 23.05 1.39
N ASP A 511 -14.51 23.33 0.38
CA ASP A 511 -14.84 22.40 -0.69
C ASP A 511 -13.64 22.07 -1.62
N ILE A 512 -13.48 20.77 -1.90
CA ILE A 512 -12.43 20.20 -2.77
C ILE A 512 -12.52 20.73 -4.21
N ASP A 513 -13.70 21.15 -4.66
CA ASP A 513 -14.00 21.46 -6.06
C ASP A 513 -13.51 22.84 -6.54
N HIS A 514 -12.87 23.65 -5.68
CA HIS A 514 -12.40 25.01 -6.02
C HIS A 514 -10.91 25.15 -6.35
N LEU A 515 -10.14 24.06 -6.46
CA LEU A 515 -8.70 24.14 -6.75
C LEU A 515 -8.42 24.37 -8.25
N ASP A 516 -8.19 25.63 -8.61
CA ASP A 516 -7.75 26.08 -9.93
C ASP A 516 -6.36 25.51 -10.28
N ALA A 517 -6.18 25.04 -11.52
CA ALA A 517 -5.03 24.23 -11.96
C ALA A 517 -3.69 25.01 -12.10
N ARG A 518 -3.60 26.24 -11.56
CA ARG A 518 -2.52 27.20 -11.84
C ARG A 518 -1.89 27.84 -10.60
N MET A 519 -1.89 27.16 -9.45
CA MET A 519 -1.16 27.64 -8.27
C MET A 519 0.32 27.19 -8.28
N PRO A 520 1.27 28.06 -7.87
CA PRO A 520 2.70 27.78 -7.92
C PRO A 520 3.15 26.66 -6.97
N SER A 521 4.34 26.11 -7.23
CA SER A 521 4.92 24.93 -6.56
C SER A 521 5.04 25.07 -5.04
N LEU A 522 4.90 23.92 -4.35
CA LEU A 522 5.06 23.74 -2.90
C LEU A 522 6.45 24.13 -2.36
N THR A 523 7.44 24.31 -3.23
CA THR A 523 8.74 24.89 -2.90
C THR A 523 8.84 26.25 -3.58
N GLY A 524 9.19 27.27 -2.80
CA GLY A 524 9.56 28.58 -3.33
C GLY A 524 10.72 28.47 -4.32
N PRO A 525 10.94 29.48 -5.17
CA PRO A 525 11.99 29.43 -6.20
C PRO A 525 13.34 29.17 -5.55
N THR A 526 14.01 28.12 -6.00
CA THR A 526 15.42 27.86 -5.71
C THR A 526 16.25 29.01 -6.26
N GLU A 527 16.73 29.88 -5.36
CA GLU A 527 17.76 30.86 -5.72
C GLU A 527 19.03 30.10 -6.12
N THR A 528 19.30 30.07 -7.43
CA THR A 528 20.61 29.73 -7.95
C THR A 528 21.62 30.78 -7.47
N PRO A 529 22.77 30.40 -6.88
CA PRO A 529 23.78 31.38 -6.50
C PRO A 529 24.34 32.04 -7.76
N TYR A 530 24.17 33.36 -7.84
CA TYR A 530 24.79 34.23 -8.83
C TYR A 530 26.31 34.02 -8.84
N ALA A 531 26.83 33.50 -9.94
CA ALA A 531 28.20 33.74 -10.33
C ALA A 531 28.25 35.09 -11.07
N GLY A 532 29.12 35.99 -10.63
CA GLY A 532 29.51 37.14 -11.44
C GLY A 532 30.71 37.85 -10.83
N PRO A 533 31.22 38.86 -11.52
CA PRO A 533 31.47 38.93 -12.96
C PRO A 533 32.79 38.24 -13.37
#